data_AF-A0A0Q4Q7E3-F1
#
_entry.id   AF-A0A0Q4Q7E3-F1
#
_cell.length_a   1.000
_cell.length_b   1.000
_cell.length_c   1.000
_cell.angle_alpha   90.00
_cell.angle_beta   90.00
_cell.angle_gamma   90.00
#
_symmetry.space_group_name_H-M   'P 1'
#
loop_
_entity.id
_entity.type
_entity.pdbx_description
1 polymer ?
#
loop_
_entity_poly.entity_id
_entity_poly.type
_entity_poly.pdbx_seq_one_letter_code
_entity_poly.pdbx_strand_id
1 'polypeptide(L)'
;MNKSKIVRSAAACLLVAAIALPAAYAAEPVQPPQTEEQPGKLPAAKGHFHEEHKKQHREHALGHEQYRLAKLRYMAEYFGIAVEDKTAEQLKSELKAAKEKDPAKWEAFKAEHRAKRLEMLRNAAKEYGLETEGKTAEQLREDIRKFQRSKDTADDSRR
;
A
#
# COMPACT_ATOMS: atom_id res chain seq x y z
N MET A 1 -56.02 -12.74 -32.41
CA MET A 1 -56.15 -11.70 -33.47
C MET A 1 -55.67 -10.38 -32.88
N ASN A 2 -54.92 -9.47 -33.51
CA ASN A 2 -54.19 -9.38 -34.79
C ASN A 2 -52.91 -8.53 -34.51
N LYS A 3 -51.69 -8.93 -34.86
CA LYS A 3 -51.02 -8.94 -36.19
C LYS A 3 -50.78 -7.55 -36.82
N SER A 4 -49.55 -7.04 -36.69
CA SER A 4 -48.65 -6.45 -37.72
C SER A 4 -47.73 -5.37 -37.10
N LYS A 5 -46.39 -5.35 -37.18
CA LYS A 5 -45.37 -5.62 -38.25
C LYS A 5 -45.01 -4.38 -39.11
N ILE A 6 -43.73 -4.35 -39.52
CA ILE A 6 -43.07 -3.57 -40.61
C ILE A 6 -42.67 -2.10 -40.27
N VAL A 7 -41.45 -1.59 -40.57
CA VAL A 7 -40.13 -2.26 -40.82
C VAL A 7 -38.89 -1.33 -40.57
N ARG A 8 -37.70 -1.93 -40.73
CA ARG A 8 -36.28 -1.51 -40.64
C ARG A 8 -35.80 -0.38 -41.60
N SER A 9 -34.73 0.33 -41.22
CA SER A 9 -33.39 0.35 -41.87
C SER A 9 -32.50 1.42 -41.19
N ALA A 10 -31.28 1.17 -40.70
CA ALA A 10 -30.08 0.56 -41.27
C ALA A 10 -29.26 1.51 -42.17
N ALA A 11 -28.19 2.07 -41.60
CA ALA A 11 -27.00 2.56 -42.32
C ALA A 11 -25.78 2.33 -41.43
N ALA A 12 -24.78 1.63 -41.95
CA ALA A 12 -23.53 1.33 -41.27
C ALA A 12 -22.37 2.07 -41.94
N CYS A 13 -21.40 2.53 -41.15
CA CYS A 13 -20.07 2.88 -41.64
C CYS A 13 -19.02 2.34 -40.65
N LEU A 14 -18.42 1.21 -41.01
CA LEU A 14 -17.11 0.79 -40.51
C LEU A 14 -16.05 1.67 -41.15
N LEU A 15 -15.07 2.14 -40.36
CA LEU A 15 -13.72 2.39 -40.88
C LEU A 15 -12.70 2.15 -39.77
N VAL A 16 -11.57 1.57 -40.15
CA VAL A 16 -10.60 0.90 -39.26
C VAL A 16 -9.22 1.53 -39.45
N ALA A 17 -8.52 1.71 -38.32
CA ALA A 17 -7.07 1.88 -38.15
C ALA A 17 -6.29 2.93 -38.97
N ALA A 18 -5.52 3.74 -38.25
CA ALA A 18 -4.06 3.79 -38.42
C ALA A 18 -3.40 4.29 -37.12
N ILE A 19 -2.41 3.55 -36.61
CA ILE A 19 -1.52 4.03 -35.56
C ILE A 19 -0.35 4.74 -36.25
N ALA A 20 -0.12 6.01 -35.92
CA ALA A 20 1.07 6.74 -36.34
C ALA A 20 2.01 6.91 -35.14
N LEU A 21 3.20 6.33 -35.24
CA LEU A 21 4.35 6.58 -34.35
C LEU A 21 5.53 7.06 -35.21
N PRO A 22 6.52 7.77 -34.62
CA PRO A 22 7.08 8.96 -35.25
C PRO A 22 8.15 8.69 -36.32
N ALA A 23 8.35 9.70 -37.16
CA ALA A 23 9.38 9.74 -38.18
C ALA A 23 10.79 9.60 -37.60
N ALA A 24 11.68 9.00 -38.38
CA ALA A 24 13.10 8.87 -38.05
C ALA A 24 13.75 10.26 -37.90
N TYR A 25 14.48 10.47 -36.81
CA TYR A 25 15.48 11.53 -36.73
C TYR A 25 16.84 10.96 -37.13
N ALA A 26 17.56 11.71 -37.97
CA ALA A 26 18.82 11.28 -38.56
C ALA A 26 19.98 11.31 -37.55
N ALA A 27 21.07 10.62 -37.89
CA ALA A 27 22.30 10.66 -37.12
C ALA A 27 23.07 11.97 -37.37
N GLU A 28 23.42 12.67 -36.28
CA GLU A 28 24.56 13.59 -36.26
C GLU A 28 25.53 13.17 -35.14
N PRO A 29 26.81 12.87 -35.44
CA PRO A 29 27.82 12.59 -34.42
C PRO A 29 28.48 13.88 -33.94
N VAL A 30 27.87 14.56 -32.96
CA VAL A 30 28.49 15.71 -32.28
C VAL A 30 29.17 15.25 -30.99
N GLN A 31 30.41 15.70 -30.80
CA GLN A 31 31.36 15.21 -29.79
C GLN A 31 30.93 15.59 -28.36
N PRO A 32 31.20 14.75 -27.34
CA PRO A 32 31.03 15.15 -25.94
C PRO A 32 32.16 16.09 -25.51
N PRO A 33 31.87 17.33 -25.07
CA PRO A 33 32.87 18.14 -24.38
C PRO A 33 33.19 17.51 -23.02
N GLN A 34 34.48 17.44 -22.69
CA GLN A 34 34.92 16.96 -21.38
C GLN A 34 34.77 18.05 -20.32
N THR A 35 34.39 17.68 -19.10
CA THR A 35 34.53 18.54 -17.92
C THR A 35 34.82 17.67 -16.69
N GLU A 36 36.11 17.66 -16.33
CA GLU A 36 36.65 17.68 -14.97
C GLU A 36 36.17 16.64 -13.94
N GLU A 37 37.01 15.61 -13.77
CA GLU A 37 37.63 15.22 -12.48
C GLU A 37 37.41 16.25 -11.32
N GLN A 38 37.07 15.91 -10.07
CA GLN A 38 37.69 14.92 -9.16
C GLN A 38 36.72 14.50 -7.99
N PRO A 39 37.15 13.99 -6.80
CA PRO A 39 37.20 12.55 -6.58
C PRO A 39 36.43 12.08 -5.32
N GLY A 40 35.57 11.07 -5.46
CA GLY A 40 34.73 10.57 -4.36
C GLY A 40 34.62 9.06 -4.22
N LYS A 41 35.53 8.27 -4.83
CA LYS A 41 35.53 6.81 -4.65
C LYS A 41 36.14 6.42 -3.30
N LEU A 42 35.28 6.37 -2.27
CA LEU A 42 35.49 5.45 -1.15
C LEU A 42 35.70 4.04 -1.74
N PRO A 43 36.75 3.30 -1.31
CA PRO A 43 37.01 1.98 -1.86
C PRO A 43 35.85 1.04 -1.53
N ALA A 44 35.45 0.22 -2.51
CA ALA A 44 34.47 -0.84 -2.33
C ALA A 44 35.05 -1.94 -1.42
N ALA A 45 35.04 -1.69 -0.11
CA ALA A 45 35.34 -2.68 0.91
C ALA A 45 34.33 -3.83 0.77
N LYS A 46 34.85 -5.01 0.39
CA LYS A 46 34.11 -6.22 0.04
C LYS A 46 33.50 -6.88 1.28
N GLY A 47 32.53 -6.21 1.90
CA GLY A 47 31.82 -6.68 3.07
C GLY A 47 30.94 -7.90 2.77
N HIS A 48 31.34 -9.06 3.29
CA HIS A 48 30.46 -10.24 3.38
C HIS A 48 29.33 -9.96 4.39
N PHE A 49 28.23 -9.36 3.94
CA PHE A 49 27.06 -9.01 4.76
C PHE A 49 25.73 -9.42 4.11
N HIS A 50 25.71 -10.52 3.33
CA HIS A 50 24.52 -10.88 2.52
C HIS A 50 23.95 -12.30 2.73
N GLU A 51 24.53 -13.11 3.62
CA GLU A 51 24.05 -14.47 3.89
C GLU A 51 23.11 -14.54 5.12
N GLU A 52 23.43 -13.82 6.20
CA GLU A 52 22.79 -13.99 7.50
C GLU A 52 21.42 -13.30 7.61
N HIS A 53 21.26 -12.12 6.99
CA HIS A 53 19.97 -11.42 6.89
C HIS A 53 18.89 -12.24 6.15
N LYS A 54 19.26 -13.15 5.23
CA LYS A 54 18.28 -13.97 4.49
C LYS A 54 17.48 -14.92 5.39
N LYS A 55 18.04 -15.40 6.50
CA LYS A 55 17.33 -16.30 7.42
C LYS A 55 16.25 -15.55 8.19
N GLN A 56 16.58 -14.39 8.76
CA GLN A 56 15.64 -13.53 9.49
C GLN A 56 14.45 -13.12 8.61
N HIS A 57 14.66 -12.82 7.33
CA HIS A 57 13.56 -12.50 6.42
C HIS A 57 12.57 -13.65 6.16
N ARG A 58 12.97 -14.93 6.29
CA ARG A 58 12.07 -16.08 6.01
C ARG A 58 11.04 -16.32 7.11
N GLU A 59 11.44 -16.30 8.38
CA GLU A 59 10.48 -16.47 9.49
C GLU A 59 9.50 -15.29 9.57
N HIS A 60 10.01 -14.07 9.38
CA HIS A 60 9.15 -12.89 9.25
C HIS A 60 8.17 -13.01 8.07
N ALA A 61 8.57 -13.57 6.92
CA ALA A 61 7.69 -13.72 5.77
C ALA A 61 6.46 -14.61 6.05
N LEU A 62 6.64 -15.73 6.76
CA LEU A 62 5.53 -16.62 7.15
C LEU A 62 4.55 -15.92 8.11
N GLY A 63 5.06 -15.21 9.11
CA GLY A 63 4.23 -14.38 10.00
C GLY A 63 3.48 -13.27 9.26
N HIS A 64 4.12 -12.63 8.27
CA HIS A 64 3.48 -11.62 7.42
C HIS A 64 2.37 -12.19 6.54
N GLU A 65 2.50 -13.42 6.04
CA GLU A 65 1.45 -14.07 5.24
C GLU A 65 0.25 -14.48 6.10
N GLN A 66 0.48 -15.11 7.26
CA GLN A 66 -0.60 -15.44 8.20
C GLN A 66 -1.35 -14.19 8.66
N TYR A 67 -0.64 -13.13 9.05
CA TYR A 67 -1.25 -11.84 9.40
C TYR A 67 -2.04 -11.22 8.25
N ARG A 68 -1.52 -11.30 7.02
CA ARG A 68 -2.22 -10.81 5.82
C ARG A 68 -3.51 -11.61 5.57
N LEU A 69 -3.47 -12.93 5.67
CA LEU A 69 -4.64 -13.78 5.50
C LEU A 69 -5.68 -13.50 6.60
N ALA A 70 -5.29 -13.51 7.87
CA ALA A 70 -6.17 -13.20 8.99
C ALA A 70 -6.87 -11.83 8.84
N LYS A 71 -6.13 -10.82 8.37
CA LYS A 71 -6.69 -9.50 8.06
C LYS A 71 -7.69 -9.53 6.90
N LEU A 72 -7.43 -10.30 5.84
CA LEU A 72 -8.38 -10.48 4.74
C LEU A 72 -9.64 -11.23 5.19
N ARG A 73 -9.51 -12.24 6.07
CA ARG A 73 -10.64 -12.96 6.68
C ARG A 73 -11.53 -12.04 7.51
N TYR A 74 -10.95 -11.31 8.44
CA TYR A 74 -11.66 -10.31 9.25
C TYR A 74 -12.41 -9.26 8.40
N MET A 75 -11.78 -8.82 7.30
CA MET A 75 -12.44 -7.90 6.36
C MET A 75 -13.56 -8.60 5.58
N ALA A 76 -13.37 -9.83 5.13
CA ALA A 76 -14.39 -10.63 4.44
C ALA A 76 -15.64 -10.81 5.32
N GLU A 77 -15.46 -11.16 6.59
CA GLU A 77 -16.52 -11.29 7.60
C GLU A 77 -17.34 -10.00 7.73
N TYR A 78 -16.70 -8.83 7.87
CA TYR A 78 -17.37 -7.53 7.92
C TYR A 78 -18.22 -7.24 6.67
N PHE A 79 -17.76 -7.68 5.50
CA PHE A 79 -18.48 -7.54 4.24
C PHE A 79 -19.50 -8.65 3.95
N GLY A 80 -19.61 -9.68 4.82
CA GLY A 80 -20.51 -10.82 4.59
C GLY A 80 -20.01 -11.79 3.52
N ILE A 81 -18.71 -11.76 3.22
CA ILE A 81 -18.05 -12.67 2.27
C ILE A 81 -17.71 -13.97 3.01
N ALA A 82 -18.19 -15.12 2.50
CA ALA A 82 -17.81 -16.43 3.03
C ALA A 82 -16.29 -16.63 2.98
N VAL A 83 -15.72 -17.23 4.03
CA VAL A 83 -14.26 -17.26 4.26
C VAL A 83 -13.64 -18.66 4.19
N GLU A 84 -14.48 -19.69 4.23
CA GLU A 84 -14.11 -21.10 4.22
C GLU A 84 -13.47 -21.48 2.87
N ASP A 85 -12.39 -22.26 2.94
CA ASP A 85 -11.58 -22.76 1.82
C ASP A 85 -11.07 -21.75 0.79
N LYS A 86 -11.19 -20.44 1.06
CA LYS A 86 -10.69 -19.38 0.17
C LYS A 86 -9.24 -19.03 0.42
N THR A 87 -8.51 -18.85 -0.69
CA THR A 87 -7.13 -18.34 -0.69
C THR A 87 -7.09 -16.83 -0.44
N ALA A 88 -5.92 -16.31 -0.06
CA ALA A 88 -5.72 -14.87 0.12
C ALA A 88 -6.03 -14.06 -1.15
N GLU A 89 -5.82 -14.62 -2.33
CA GLU A 89 -6.10 -13.94 -3.60
C GLU A 89 -7.59 -13.86 -3.92
N GLN A 90 -8.35 -14.94 -3.65
CA GLN A 90 -9.80 -14.98 -3.78
C GLN A 90 -10.47 -13.99 -2.81
N LEU A 91 -10.06 -13.99 -1.53
CA LEU A 91 -10.57 -13.02 -0.56
C LEU A 91 -10.27 -11.58 -0.98
N LYS A 92 -9.09 -11.32 -1.57
CA LYS A 92 -8.70 -9.99 -2.06
C LYS A 92 -9.52 -9.54 -3.28
N SER A 93 -9.84 -10.44 -4.22
CA SER A 93 -10.67 -10.10 -5.38
C SER A 93 -12.13 -9.88 -4.98
N GLU A 94 -12.69 -10.72 -4.12
CA GLU A 94 -14.05 -10.54 -3.58
C GLU A 94 -14.18 -9.27 -2.73
N LEU A 95 -13.19 -8.94 -1.89
CA LEU A 95 -13.15 -7.67 -1.16
C LEU A 95 -13.05 -6.45 -2.08
N LYS A 96 -12.33 -6.55 -3.22
CA LYS A 96 -12.30 -5.48 -4.23
C LYS A 96 -13.69 -5.29 -4.84
N ALA A 97 -14.37 -6.38 -5.21
CA ALA A 97 -15.73 -6.33 -5.74
C ALA A 97 -16.74 -5.79 -4.71
N ALA A 98 -16.63 -6.16 -3.42
CA ALA A 98 -17.47 -5.62 -2.35
C ALA A 98 -17.24 -4.12 -2.12
N LYS A 99 -15.97 -3.67 -2.17
CA LYS A 99 -15.63 -2.25 -2.11
C LYS A 99 -16.20 -1.45 -3.30
N GLU A 100 -16.24 -2.05 -4.48
CA GLU A 100 -16.77 -1.41 -5.70
C GLU A 100 -18.31 -1.38 -5.70
N LYS A 101 -18.98 -2.39 -5.10
CA LYS A 101 -20.43 -2.42 -4.87
C LYS A 101 -20.87 -1.40 -3.81
N ASP A 102 -20.23 -1.42 -2.64
CA ASP A 102 -20.63 -0.65 -1.46
C ASP A 102 -19.50 0.27 -0.94
N PRO A 103 -19.11 1.32 -1.69
CA PRO A 103 -18.06 2.25 -1.27
C PRO A 103 -18.40 2.95 0.05
N ALA A 104 -19.69 3.20 0.33
CA ALA A 104 -20.14 3.78 1.59
C ALA A 104 -19.84 2.86 2.80
N LYS A 105 -20.07 1.54 2.67
CA LYS A 105 -19.73 0.55 3.72
C LYS A 105 -18.21 0.47 3.94
N TRP A 106 -17.43 0.64 2.87
CA TRP A 106 -15.96 0.73 2.96
C TRP A 106 -15.45 2.00 3.66
N GLU A 107 -16.06 3.15 3.40
CA GLU A 107 -15.73 4.38 4.13
C GLU A 107 -16.13 4.29 5.61
N ALA A 108 -17.29 3.70 5.92
CA ALA A 108 -17.73 3.43 7.30
C ALA A 108 -16.73 2.52 8.05
N PHE A 109 -16.36 1.37 7.46
CA PHE A 109 -15.33 0.46 8.00
C PHE A 109 -14.02 1.19 8.32
N LYS A 110 -13.54 2.04 7.41
CA LYS A 110 -12.34 2.86 7.63
C LYS A 110 -12.52 3.95 8.68
N ALA A 111 -13.71 4.52 8.83
CA ALA A 111 -14.00 5.54 9.85
C ALA A 111 -13.97 4.90 11.24
N GLU A 112 -14.69 3.79 11.43
CA GLU A 112 -14.72 2.97 12.64
C GLU A 112 -13.29 2.56 13.07
N HIS A 113 -12.50 2.02 12.13
CA HIS A 113 -11.12 1.61 12.40
C HIS A 113 -10.15 2.78 12.69
N ARG A 114 -10.41 3.97 12.13
CA ARG A 114 -9.66 5.19 12.47
C ARG A 114 -10.01 5.66 13.87
N ALA A 115 -11.29 5.65 14.25
CA ALA A 115 -11.74 6.00 15.60
C ALA A 115 -11.15 5.05 16.66
N LYS A 116 -11.27 3.72 16.46
CA LYS A 116 -10.68 2.71 17.35
C LYS A 116 -9.17 2.86 17.50
N ARG A 117 -8.44 3.15 16.41
CA ARG A 117 -6.99 3.41 16.48
C ARG A 117 -6.68 4.70 17.25
N LEU A 118 -7.45 5.77 17.04
CA LEU A 118 -7.29 7.03 17.76
C LEU A 118 -7.51 6.84 19.26
N GLU A 119 -8.51 6.06 19.65
CA GLU A 119 -8.77 5.70 21.05
C GLU A 119 -7.60 4.90 21.66
N MET A 120 -7.12 3.86 20.98
CA MET A 120 -5.93 3.11 21.44
C MET A 120 -4.70 4.01 21.62
N LEU A 121 -4.49 4.97 20.70
CA LEU A 121 -3.39 5.94 20.80
C LEU A 121 -3.58 6.93 21.96
N ARG A 122 -4.82 7.35 22.24
CA ARG A 122 -5.12 8.19 23.42
C ARG A 122 -4.88 7.43 24.72
N ASN A 123 -5.24 6.15 24.78
CA ASN A 123 -5.01 5.33 25.97
C ASN A 123 -3.51 5.11 26.20
N ALA A 124 -2.76 4.71 25.17
CA ALA A 124 -1.30 4.58 25.26
C ALA A 124 -0.61 5.92 25.61
N ALA A 125 -1.05 7.05 25.05
CA ALA A 125 -0.51 8.36 25.41
C ALA A 125 -0.79 8.73 26.88
N LYS A 126 -1.99 8.42 27.40
CA LYS A 126 -2.32 8.60 28.83
C LYS A 126 -1.45 7.73 29.74
N GLU A 127 -1.16 6.50 29.37
CA GLU A 127 -0.24 5.61 30.12
C GLU A 127 1.17 6.22 30.25
N TYR A 128 1.63 6.98 29.26
CA TYR A 128 2.90 7.72 29.29
C TYR A 128 2.79 9.14 29.87
N GLY A 129 1.61 9.56 30.36
CA GLY A 129 1.39 10.91 30.88
C GLY A 129 1.43 12.02 29.82
N LEU A 130 1.24 11.68 28.54
CA LEU A 130 1.24 12.64 27.42
C LEU A 130 -0.15 13.28 27.26
N GLU A 131 -0.19 14.57 26.92
CA GLU A 131 -1.43 15.27 26.58
C GLU A 131 -2.14 14.61 25.38
N THR A 132 -3.48 14.46 25.47
CA THR A 132 -4.28 13.77 24.44
C THR A 132 -5.44 14.55 23.84
N GLU A 133 -5.77 15.71 24.42
CA GLU A 133 -6.86 16.56 23.96
C GLU A 133 -6.46 17.34 22.71
N GLY A 134 -7.40 17.56 21.78
CA GLY A 134 -7.15 18.23 20.50
C GLY A 134 -6.26 17.49 19.49
N LYS A 135 -5.40 16.56 19.94
CA LYS A 135 -4.39 15.89 19.09
C LYS A 135 -4.98 14.87 18.11
N THR A 136 -4.36 14.81 16.93
CA THR A 136 -4.65 13.81 15.89
C THR A 136 -3.97 12.47 16.18
N ALA A 137 -4.40 11.40 15.51
CA ALA A 137 -3.77 10.09 15.62
C ALA A 137 -2.29 10.09 15.17
N GLU A 138 -1.90 11.00 14.28
CA GLU A 138 -0.52 11.10 13.79
C GLU A 138 0.37 11.78 14.82
N GLN A 139 -0.09 12.89 15.40
CA GLN A 139 0.57 13.58 16.51
C GLN A 139 0.77 12.66 17.72
N LEU A 140 -0.29 11.98 18.17
CA LEU A 140 -0.20 11.03 19.29
C LEU A 140 0.81 9.91 19.03
N ARG A 141 0.83 9.35 17.82
CA ARG A 141 1.79 8.31 17.42
C ARG A 141 3.22 8.83 17.39
N GLU A 142 3.43 10.09 17.02
CA GLU A 142 4.75 10.72 17.03
C GLU A 142 5.22 11.01 18.45
N ASP A 143 4.37 11.57 19.30
CA ASP A 143 4.65 11.87 20.71
C ASP A 143 5.01 10.59 21.48
N ILE A 144 4.21 9.52 21.34
CA ILE A 144 4.50 8.20 21.92
C ILE A 144 5.86 7.67 21.45
N ARG A 145 6.17 7.78 20.15
CA ARG A 145 7.46 7.32 19.60
C ARG A 145 8.64 8.13 20.13
N LYS A 146 8.49 9.45 20.26
CA LYS A 146 9.50 10.35 20.85
C LYS A 146 9.76 9.98 22.31
N PHE A 147 8.69 9.80 23.09
CA PHE A 147 8.77 9.38 24.49
C PHE A 147 9.53 8.07 24.66
N GLN A 148 9.13 7.02 23.92
CA GLN A 148 9.81 5.71 23.94
C GLN A 148 11.30 5.85 23.61
N ARG A 149 11.64 6.52 22.50
CA ARG A 149 13.04 6.75 22.10
C ARG A 149 13.83 7.49 23.18
N SER A 150 13.26 8.53 23.79
CA SER A 150 13.92 9.28 24.86
C SER A 150 14.17 8.43 26.11
N LYS A 151 13.22 7.54 26.46
CA LYS A 151 13.38 6.58 27.56
C LYS A 151 14.52 5.61 27.30
N ASP A 152 14.64 5.11 26.07
CA ASP A 152 15.67 4.14 25.71
C ASP A 152 17.08 4.79 25.74
N THR A 153 17.23 6.00 25.19
CA THR A 153 18.50 6.75 25.27
C THR A 153 18.88 7.18 26.69
N ALA A 154 17.89 7.42 27.56
CA ALA A 154 18.12 7.80 28.96
C ALA A 154 18.43 6.60 29.87
N ASP A 155 18.18 5.37 29.40
CA ASP A 155 18.49 4.11 30.09
C ASP A 155 19.87 3.59 29.66
N ASP A 156 20.18 3.68 28.37
CA ASP A 156 21.50 3.37 27.79
C ASP A 156 22.63 4.24 28.40
N SER A 157 22.35 5.52 28.63
CA SER A 157 23.29 6.45 29.28
C SER A 157 23.44 6.28 30.81
N ARG A 158 22.80 5.27 31.42
CA ARG A 158 22.93 4.91 32.84
C ARG A 158 23.58 3.53 33.07
N ARG A 159 23.94 2.81 32.00
CA ARG A 159 24.62 1.51 32.04
C ARG A 159 26.13 1.66 31.89
#